data_AF-A0A317UGU8-F1
#
_entry.id   AF-A0A317UGU8-F1
#
_cell.length_a   1.000
_cell.length_b   1.000
_cell.length_c   1.000
_cell.angle_alpha   90.00
_cell.angle_beta   90.00
_cell.angle_gamma   90.00
#
_symmetry.space_group_name_H-M   'P 1'
#
loop_
_entity.id
_entity.type
_entity.pdbx_description
1 polymer ?
#
loop_
_entity_poly.entity_id
_entity_poly.type
_entity_poly.pdbx_seq_one_letter_code
_entity_poly.pdbx_strand_id
1 'polypeptide(L)'
;MQHIEITEHDFDALMDKLEKIEMENDGYIPSEEDVFDYIEKNPERYYLYLLWYSEHKPKPQTEEEKKILKKITKITNQTIKIL
;
A
#
# COMPACT_ATOMS: atom_id res chain seq x y z
N MET A 1 -11.76 6.04 13.22
CA MET A 1 -10.47 5.96 12.52
C MET A 1 -10.33 7.24 11.73
N GLN A 2 -9.25 7.98 11.93
CA GLN A 2 -9.01 9.24 11.23
C GLN A 2 -8.29 8.89 9.93
N HIS A 3 -8.83 9.31 8.78
CA HIS A 3 -8.19 9.08 7.49
C HIS A 3 -6.98 10.00 7.34
N ILE A 4 -5.94 9.51 6.67
CA ILE A 4 -4.89 10.36 6.12
C ILE A 4 -5.45 10.98 4.85
N GLU A 5 -5.57 12.29 4.86
CA GLU A 5 -6.02 13.06 3.71
C GLU A 5 -4.82 13.51 2.89
N ILE A 6 -4.86 13.23 1.58
CA ILE A 6 -3.80 13.59 0.62
C ILE A 6 -4.48 14.27 -0.55
N THR A 7 -3.99 15.44 -0.95
CA THR A 7 -4.50 16.11 -2.16
C THR A 7 -4.01 15.38 -3.41
N GLU A 8 -4.74 15.48 -4.53
CA GLU A 8 -4.26 14.94 -5.82
C GLU A 8 -2.83 15.43 -6.16
N HIS A 9 -2.54 16.71 -5.94
CA HIS A 9 -1.21 17.29 -6.18
C HIS A 9 -0.12 16.65 -5.30
N ASP A 10 -0.40 16.41 -4.02
CA ASP A 10 0.56 15.79 -3.11
C ASP A 10 0.76 14.31 -3.44
N PHE A 11 -0.30 13.65 -3.91
CA PHE A 11 -0.24 12.28 -4.42
C PHE A 11 0.67 12.19 -5.64
N ASP A 12 0.46 13.04 -6.66
CA ASP A 12 1.31 13.08 -7.86
C ASP A 12 2.78 13.33 -7.51
N ALA A 13 3.05 14.32 -6.64
CA ALA A 13 4.40 14.62 -6.19
C ALA A 13 5.04 13.48 -5.38
N LEU A 14 4.23 12.64 -4.73
CA LEU A 14 4.68 11.43 -4.04
C LEU A 14 5.02 10.33 -5.04
N MET A 15 4.15 10.09 -6.01
CA MET A 15 4.35 9.10 -7.05
C MET A 15 5.61 9.39 -7.88
N ASP A 16 5.82 10.66 -8.25
CA ASP A 16 7.04 11.14 -8.89
C ASP A 16 8.32 10.86 -8.09
N LYS A 17 8.23 10.83 -6.76
CA LYS A 17 9.37 10.48 -5.88
C LYS A 17 9.54 8.97 -5.80
N LEU A 18 8.45 8.22 -5.71
CA LEU A 18 8.48 6.77 -5.68
C LEU A 18 9.00 6.17 -6.98
N GLU A 19 8.62 6.71 -8.14
CA GLU A 19 9.15 6.29 -9.46
C GLU A 19 10.67 6.53 -9.59
N LYS A 20 11.21 7.53 -8.90
CA LYS A 20 12.65 7.84 -8.91
C LYS A 20 13.46 6.96 -7.98
N ILE A 21 12.82 6.28 -7.04
CA ILE A 21 13.47 5.24 -6.25
C ILE A 21 13.44 4.01 -7.14
N GLU A 22 14.60 3.53 -7.62
CA GLU A 22 14.73 2.23 -8.27
C GLU A 22 14.44 1.12 -7.25
N MET A 23 13.17 0.98 -6.86
CA MET A 23 12.69 -0.24 -6.24
C MET A 23 12.49 -1.22 -7.40
N GLU A 24 13.20 -2.34 -7.36
CA GLU A 24 12.92 -3.42 -8.31
C GLU A 24 11.41 -3.70 -8.26
N ASN A 25 10.77 -3.70 -9.43
CA ASN A 25 9.34 -4.00 -9.55
C ASN A 25 9.19 -5.53 -9.62
N ASP A 26 9.80 -6.21 -8.64
CA ASP A 26 10.00 -7.65 -8.54
C ASP A 26 8.71 -8.40 -8.12
N GLY A 27 7.57 -7.72 -8.15
CA GLY A 27 6.27 -8.30 -7.83
C GLY A 27 6.14 -8.62 -6.34
N TYR A 28 6.85 -7.89 -5.48
CA TYR A 28 6.86 -8.09 -4.04
C TYR A 28 5.45 -8.17 -3.44
N ILE A 29 5.16 -9.28 -2.76
CA ILE A 29 3.97 -9.45 -1.93
C ILE A 29 4.47 -9.63 -0.48
N PRO A 30 4.04 -8.78 0.47
CA PRO A 30 4.48 -8.89 1.85
C PRO A 30 3.94 -10.17 2.48
N SER A 31 4.54 -10.59 3.60
CA SER A 31 4.09 -11.78 4.30
C SER A 31 2.75 -11.55 5.05
N GLU A 32 2.11 -12.65 5.45
CA GLU A 32 0.94 -12.57 6.36
C GLU A 32 1.32 -11.85 7.67
N GLU A 33 2.49 -12.15 8.24
CA GLU A 33 2.98 -11.50 9.46
C GLU A 33 3.09 -9.98 9.28
N ASP A 34 3.71 -9.52 8.19
CA ASP A 34 3.85 -8.08 7.89
C ASP A 34 2.48 -7.38 7.85
N VAL A 35 1.50 -8.01 7.19
CA VAL A 35 0.20 -7.39 6.98
C VAL A 35 -0.66 -7.41 8.25
N PHE A 36 -0.75 -8.55 8.92
CA PHE A 36 -1.67 -8.74 10.03
C PHE A 36 -1.08 -8.29 11.36
N ASP A 37 0.23 -8.46 11.57
CA ASP A 37 0.86 -8.13 12.84
C ASP A 37 1.43 -6.72 12.92
N TYR A 38 1.76 -6.10 11.78
CA TYR A 38 2.34 -4.76 11.74
C TYR A 38 1.44 -3.74 11.05
N ILE A 39 1.13 -3.95 9.77
CA ILE A 39 0.41 -2.95 8.95
C ILE A 39 -1.00 -2.75 9.47
N GLU A 40 -1.75 -3.81 9.74
CA GLU A 40 -3.13 -3.70 10.23
C GLU A 40 -3.23 -2.98 11.58
N LYS A 41 -2.23 -3.13 12.45
CA LYS A 41 -2.27 -2.55 13.81
C LYS A 41 -1.99 -1.04 13.81
N ASN A 42 -1.20 -0.54 12.85
CA ASN A 42 -0.80 0.87 12.78
C ASN A 42 -0.72 1.34 11.31
N PRO A 43 -1.81 1.27 10.53
CA PRO A 43 -1.76 1.44 9.09
C PRO A 43 -1.34 2.85 8.67
N GLU A 44 -1.59 3.85 9.52
CA GLU A 44 -1.17 5.23 9.33
C GLU A 44 0.37 5.38 9.24
N ARG A 45 1.13 4.50 9.91
CA ARG A 45 2.60 4.51 9.82
C ARG A 45 3.12 4.03 8.48
N TYR A 46 2.31 3.25 7.77
CA TYR A 46 2.67 2.60 6.51
C TYR A 46 1.98 3.23 5.31
N TYR A 47 1.39 4.43 5.44
CA TYR A 47 0.58 5.03 4.38
C TYR A 47 1.32 5.21 3.04
N LEU A 48 2.62 5.54 3.08
CA LEU A 48 3.46 5.63 1.88
C LEU A 48 3.59 4.28 1.17
N TYR A 49 3.78 3.21 1.94
CA TYR A 49 3.84 1.85 1.42
C TYR A 49 2.49 1.43 0.84
N LEU A 50 1.38 1.73 1.53
CA LEU A 50 0.02 1.43 1.07
C LEU A 50 -0.32 2.15 -0.25
N LEU A 51 0.09 3.42 -0.40
CA LEU A 51 -0.03 4.18 -1.65
C LEU A 51 0.81 3.58 -2.78
N TRP A 52 2.08 3.28 -2.50
CA TRP A 52 2.92 2.64 -3.51
C TRP A 52 2.29 1.32 -3.99
N TYR A 53 1.77 0.53 -3.07
CA TYR A 53 1.12 -0.75 -3.36
C TYR A 53 -0.19 -0.60 -4.15
N SER A 54 -0.92 0.51 -3.98
CA SER A 54 -2.14 0.77 -4.76
C SER A 54 -1.84 0.96 -6.25
N GLU A 55 -0.66 1.45 -6.60
CA GLU A 55 -0.26 1.68 -7.99
C GLU A 55 0.47 0.48 -8.60
N HIS A 56 1.24 -0.26 -7.81
CA HIS A 56 2.11 -1.34 -8.31
C HIS A 56 1.48 -2.74 -8.29
N LYS A 57 0.26 -2.88 -7.73
CA LYS A 57 -0.60 -4.08 -7.68
C LYS A 57 -0.01 -5.35 -8.32
N PRO A 58 0.83 -6.11 -7.59
CA PRO A 58 1.45 -7.32 -8.12
C PRO A 58 0.40 -8.40 -8.41
N LYS A 59 0.71 -9.27 -9.37
CA LYS A 59 -0.17 -10.40 -9.72
C LYS A 59 0.07 -11.58 -8.78
N PRO A 60 -0.93 -11.99 -7.98
CA PRO A 60 -0.78 -13.13 -7.09
C PRO A 60 -0.69 -14.43 -7.89
N GLN A 61 0.23 -15.29 -7.48
CA GLN A 61 0.44 -16.66 -7.95
C GLN A 61 -0.26 -17.68 -7.04
N THR A 62 -0.49 -17.37 -5.76
CA THR A 62 -1.09 -18.28 -4.79
C THR A 62 -2.40 -17.74 -4.18
N GLU A 63 -3.20 -18.63 -3.56
CA GLU A 63 -4.40 -18.21 -2.80
C GLU A 63 -4.06 -17.42 -1.54
N GLU A 64 -2.89 -17.67 -0.93
CA GLU A 64 -2.38 -16.93 0.22
C GLU A 64 -2.07 -15.48 -0.18
N GLU A 65 -1.33 -15.30 -1.25
CA GLU A 65 -1.05 -13.98 -1.83
C GLU A 65 -2.35 -13.24 -2.18
N LYS A 66 -3.35 -13.91 -2.78
CA LYS A 66 -4.66 -13.29 -3.03
C LYS A 66 -5.33 -12.77 -1.75
N LYS A 67 -5.22 -13.49 -0.63
CA LYS A 67 -5.77 -13.04 0.66
C LYS A 67 -5.02 -11.81 1.18
N ILE A 68 -3.70 -11.85 1.10
CA ILE A 68 -2.82 -10.74 1.49
C ILE A 68 -3.14 -9.47 0.68
N LEU A 69 -3.22 -9.56 -0.65
CA LEU A 69 -3.54 -8.43 -1.52
C LEU A 69 -4.91 -7.82 -1.22
N LYS A 70 -5.92 -8.67 -0.99
CA LYS A 70 -7.27 -8.21 -0.60
C LYS A 70 -7.23 -7.46 0.73
N LYS A 71 -6.43 -7.94 1.68
CA LYS A 71 -6.28 -7.33 2.99
C LYS A 71 -5.59 -5.96 2.90
N ILE A 72 -4.47 -5.85 2.18
CA ILE A 72 -3.76 -4.59 1.96
C ILE A 72 -4.65 -3.58 1.26
N THR A 73 -5.38 -3.99 0.22
CA THR A 73 -6.32 -3.10 -0.50
C THR A 73 -7.38 -2.55 0.45
N LYS A 74 -7.94 -3.41 1.32
CA LYS A 74 -8.92 -2.99 2.32
C LYS A 74 -8.32 -1.99 3.30
N ILE A 75 -7.13 -2.27 3.85
CA ILE A 75 -6.43 -1.37 4.78
C ILE A 75 -6.15 -0.02 4.12
N THR A 76 -5.67 -0.02 2.87
CA THR A 76 -5.37 1.19 2.09
C THR A 76 -6.60 2.09 1.99
N ASN A 77 -7.73 1.55 1.52
CA ASN A 77 -8.98 2.30 1.34
C ASN A 77 -9.59 2.79 2.67
N GLN A 78 -9.28 2.12 3.78
CA GLN A 78 -9.75 2.54 5.10
C GLN A 78 -8.81 3.58 5.74
N THR A 79 -7.55 3.64 5.33
CA THR A 79 -6.53 4.50 5.93
C THR A 79 -6.38 5.81 5.17
N ILE A 80 -6.38 5.76 3.84
CA ILE A 80 -6.05 6.90 2.99
C ILE A 80 -7.28 7.38 2.23
N LYS A 81 -7.43 8.70 2.16
CA LYS A 81 -8.44 9.37 1.35
C LYS A 81 -7.75 10.41 0.48
N ILE A 82 -7.80 10.20 -0.83
CA ILE A 82 -7.33 11.18 -1.82
C ILE A 82 -8.47 12.19 -2.03
N LEU A 83 -8.15 13.48 -1.93
CA LEU A 83 -9.10 14.61 -1.97
C LEU A 83 -9.00 15.41 -3.27
#